data_AF-A0A0L6CM23-F1
#
_entry.id   AF-A0A0L6CM23-F1
#
_cell.length_a   1.000
_cell.length_b   1.000
_cell.length_c   1.000
_cell.angle_alpha   90.00
_cell.angle_beta   90.00
_cell.angle_gamma   90.00
#
_symmetry.space_group_name_H-M   'P 1'
#
loop_
_entity.id
_entity.type
_entity.pdbx_description
1 polymer ?
#
loop_
_entity_poly.entity_id
_entity_poly.type
_entity_poly.pdbx_seq_one_letter_code
_entity_poly.pdbx_strand_id
1 'polypeptide(L)'
;MRFREVDGVHDVTADLVSTRFEHLVGPEFTVKDLRTWAATVTAAQSLARSGVRTDESDAADAAIRDAVRAAADSLGDTEAVARDSYVDPRVLEAYRQGRTVRPTCDRSGAMSSAVRRRVERELIALLAGG
;
A
#
# COMPACT_ATOMS: atom_id res chain seq x y z
N MET A 1 -1.24 7.60 -23.16
CA MET A 1 -2.24 6.51 -23.29
C MET A 1 -3.53 7.14 -23.83
N ARG A 2 -4.33 6.46 -24.65
CA ARG A 2 -5.56 7.02 -25.28
C ARG A 2 -6.73 6.06 -25.10
N PHE A 3 -7.94 6.58 -24.95
CA PHE A 3 -9.17 5.80 -24.94
C PHE A 3 -10.19 6.41 -25.93
N ARG A 4 -11.15 5.59 -26.37
CA ARG A 4 -12.17 6.00 -27.34
C ARG A 4 -13.54 5.96 -26.67
N GLU A 5 -14.23 7.10 -26.68
CA GLU A 5 -15.66 7.20 -26.37
C GLU A 5 -16.45 7.37 -27.69
N VAL A 6 -17.78 7.38 -27.60
CA VAL A 6 -18.67 7.55 -28.77
C VAL A 6 -18.38 8.86 -29.51
N ASP A 7 -17.93 9.89 -28.79
CA ASP A 7 -17.71 11.24 -29.29
C ASP A 7 -16.25 11.51 -29.72
N GLY A 8 -15.33 10.54 -29.60
CA GLY A 8 -13.96 10.71 -30.07
C GLY A 8 -12.89 9.92 -29.31
N VAL A 9 -11.62 10.20 -29.66
CA VAL A 9 -10.44 9.66 -28.97
C VAL A 9 -9.90 10.71 -28.02
N HIS A 10 -9.76 10.36 -26.75
CA HIS A 10 -9.28 11.24 -25.69
C HIS A 10 -7.90 10.79 -25.20
N ASP A 11 -7.01 11.75 -24.95
CA ASP A 11 -5.74 11.51 -24.27
C ASP A 11 -5.98 11.27 -22.78
N VAL A 12 -5.34 10.23 -22.24
CA VAL A 12 -5.32 9.96 -20.80
C VAL A 12 -4.26 10.85 -20.16
N THR A 13 -4.69 11.90 -19.47
CA THR A 13 -3.86 12.78 -18.65
C THR A 13 -4.07 12.48 -17.16
N ALA A 14 -3.13 12.89 -16.31
CA ALA A 14 -3.26 12.76 -14.86
C ALA A 14 -4.51 13.51 -14.34
N ASP A 15 -4.72 14.74 -14.82
CA ASP A 15 -5.88 15.56 -14.43
C ASP A 15 -7.21 14.90 -14.82
N LEU A 16 -7.27 14.25 -15.99
CA LEU A 16 -8.46 13.54 -16.43
C LEU A 16 -8.74 12.32 -15.55
N VAL A 17 -7.70 11.58 -15.16
CA VAL A 17 -7.82 10.43 -14.25
C VAL A 17 -8.29 10.88 -12.87
N SER A 18 -7.70 11.93 -12.30
CA SER A 18 -8.10 12.49 -11.00
C SER A 18 -9.55 12.96 -11.03
N THR A 19 -9.92 13.76 -12.04
CA THR A 19 -11.28 14.27 -12.21
C THR A 19 -12.29 13.14 -12.35
N ARG A 20 -11.99 12.11 -13.15
CA ARG A 20 -12.88 10.94 -13.29
C ARG A 20 -12.98 10.13 -12.00
N PHE A 21 -11.90 10.00 -11.23
CA PHE A 21 -11.90 9.29 -9.96
C PHE A 21 -12.81 9.98 -8.95
N GLU A 22 -12.66 11.30 -8.75
CA GLU A 22 -13.49 12.10 -7.85
C GLU A 22 -14.99 11.99 -8.21
N HIS A 23 -15.33 11.97 -9.50
CA HIS A 23 -16.72 11.75 -9.94
C HIS A 23 -17.28 10.37 -9.57
N LEU A 24 -16.43 9.35 -9.44
CA LEU A 24 -16.86 7.97 -9.15
C LEU A 24 -16.95 7.68 -7.65
N VAL A 25 -16.03 8.21 -6.84
CA VAL A 25 -15.93 7.89 -5.41
C VAL A 25 -16.32 9.05 -4.48
N GLY A 26 -16.53 10.24 -5.03
CA GLY A 26 -16.80 11.47 -4.29
C GLY A 26 -15.55 12.36 -4.14
N PRO A 27 -15.74 13.67 -3.90
CA PRO A 27 -14.66 14.67 -3.87
C PRO A 27 -13.76 14.57 -2.63
N GLU A 28 -14.19 13.82 -1.61
CA GLU A 28 -13.45 13.59 -0.36
C GLU A 28 -12.24 12.66 -0.57
N PHE A 29 -12.17 11.97 -1.71
CA PHE A 29 -11.14 10.98 -2.02
C PHE A 29 -10.44 11.31 -3.33
N THR A 30 -9.12 11.13 -3.33
CA THR A 30 -8.24 11.42 -4.45
C THR A 30 -7.52 10.16 -4.95
N VAL A 31 -6.94 10.23 -6.15
CA VAL A 31 -6.06 9.16 -6.67
C VAL A 31 -4.85 8.92 -5.75
N LYS A 32 -4.43 9.94 -5.00
CA LYS A 32 -3.37 9.79 -4.00
C LYS A 32 -3.79 8.83 -2.90
N ASP A 33 -5.04 8.87 -2.44
CA ASP A 33 -5.54 7.97 -1.39
C ASP A 33 -5.51 6.49 -1.83
N LEU A 34 -5.75 6.22 -3.12
CA LEU A 34 -5.53 4.89 -3.68
C LEU A 34 -4.06 4.46 -3.61
N ARG A 35 -3.13 5.35 -3.96
CA ARG A 35 -1.67 5.06 -3.90
C ARG A 35 -1.23 4.83 -2.46
N THR A 36 -1.71 5.66 -1.52
CA THR A 36 -1.47 5.50 -0.08
C THR A 36 -1.96 4.16 0.43
N TRP A 37 -3.21 3.79 0.09
CA TRP A 37 -3.78 2.50 0.47
C TRP A 37 -2.98 1.33 -0.11
N ALA A 38 -2.67 1.37 -1.41
CA ALA A 38 -1.93 0.31 -2.07
C ALA A 38 -0.51 0.13 -1.50
N ALA A 39 0.20 1.23 -1.25
CA ALA A 39 1.53 1.20 -0.65
C ALA A 39 1.53 0.62 0.77
N THR A 40 0.56 1.05 1.59
CA THR A 40 0.42 0.57 2.97
C THR A 40 0.10 -0.93 3.01
N VAL A 41 -0.77 -1.42 2.12
CA VAL A 41 -1.06 -2.87 1.98
C VAL A 41 0.19 -3.66 1.59
N THR A 42 0.97 -3.17 0.62
CA THR A 42 2.23 -3.79 0.19
C THR A 42 3.25 -3.85 1.34
N ALA A 43 3.42 -2.74 2.06
CA ALA A 43 4.30 -2.67 3.23
C ALA A 43 3.86 -3.65 4.33
N ALA A 44 2.56 -3.68 4.66
CA ALA A 44 2.00 -4.58 5.66
C ALA A 44 2.25 -6.06 5.31
N GLN A 45 2.09 -6.43 4.03
CA GLN A 45 2.37 -7.79 3.58
C GLN A 45 3.87 -8.13 3.67
N SER A 46 4.76 -7.18 3.35
CA SER A 46 6.20 -7.37 3.49
C SER A 46 6.60 -7.64 4.94
N LEU A 47 6.08 -6.81 5.87
CA LEU A 47 6.28 -6.97 7.31
C LEU A 47 5.70 -8.29 7.86
N ALA A 48 4.56 -8.73 7.34
CA ALA A 48 4.00 -10.02 7.74
C ALA A 48 4.92 -11.18 7.32
N ARG A 49 5.57 -11.08 6.15
CA ARG A 49 6.48 -12.12 5.64
C ARG A 49 7.82 -12.17 6.38
N SER A 50 8.30 -11.07 6.95
CA SER A 50 9.51 -11.06 7.79
C SER A 50 9.30 -11.70 9.17
N GLY A 51 8.03 -11.94 9.55
CA GLY A 51 7.63 -12.47 10.84
C GLY A 51 7.57 -11.40 11.94
N VAL A 52 6.83 -11.67 13.01
CA VAL A 52 6.73 -10.78 14.17
C VAL A 52 8.08 -10.62 14.84
N ARG A 53 8.45 -9.38 15.13
CA ARG A 53 9.62 -9.02 15.93
C ARG A 53 9.13 -8.13 17.08
N THR A 54 9.51 -8.47 18.30
CA THR A 54 9.07 -7.77 19.53
C THR A 54 10.12 -6.78 20.04
N ASP A 55 11.26 -6.71 19.36
CA ASP A 55 12.46 -6.07 19.87
C ASP A 55 12.87 -4.94 18.91
N GLU A 56 13.22 -3.77 19.46
CA GLU A 56 13.95 -2.70 18.75
C GLU A 56 15.35 -3.21 18.36
N SER A 57 15.36 -4.07 17.35
CA SER A 57 16.52 -4.80 16.87
C SER A 57 16.85 -4.37 15.45
N ASP A 58 18.12 -4.50 15.07
CA ASP A 58 18.57 -4.30 13.70
C ASP A 58 17.75 -5.10 12.68
N ALA A 59 17.20 -6.25 13.10
CA ALA A 59 16.32 -7.09 12.30
C ALA A 59 14.94 -6.46 12.06
N ALA A 60 14.36 -5.78 13.05
CA ALA A 60 13.10 -5.06 12.89
C ALA A 60 13.27 -3.86 11.94
N ASP A 61 14.36 -3.11 12.08
CA ASP A 61 14.66 -2.00 11.17
C ASP A 61 15.02 -2.46 9.76
N ALA A 62 15.69 -3.60 9.60
CA ALA A 62 15.87 -4.23 8.29
C ALA A 62 14.52 -4.59 7.63
N ALA A 63 13.60 -5.21 8.38
CA ALA A 63 12.27 -5.54 7.87
C ALA A 63 11.45 -4.29 7.47
N ILE A 64 11.52 -3.22 8.27
CA ILE A 64 10.88 -1.94 7.93
C ILE A 64 11.46 -1.34 6.65
N ARG A 65 12.80 -1.36 6.49
CA ARG A 65 13.44 -0.89 5.25
C ARG A 65 13.00 -1.71 4.05
N ASP A 66 12.96 -3.03 4.16
CA ASP A 66 12.50 -3.89 3.06
C ASP A 66 11.01 -3.71 2.74
N ALA A 67 10.18 -3.40 3.75
CA ALA A 67 8.78 -3.06 3.54
C ALA A 67 8.58 -1.73 2.80
N VAL A 68 9.35 -0.70 3.16
CA VAL A 68 9.37 0.59 2.46
C VAL A 68 9.87 0.43 1.03
N ARG A 69 10.92 -0.37 0.82
CA ARG A 69 11.43 -0.69 -0.52
C ARG A 69 10.38 -1.36 -1.38
N ALA A 70 9.70 -2.39 -0.85
CA ALA A 70 8.62 -3.05 -1.58
C ALA A 70 7.48 -2.09 -1.95
N ALA A 71 7.14 -1.13 -1.08
CA ALA A 71 6.16 -0.10 -1.39
C ALA A 71 6.65 0.84 -2.50
N ALA A 72 7.90 1.31 -2.43
CA ALA A 72 8.53 2.15 -3.44
C ALA A 72 8.56 1.48 -4.81
N ASP A 73 9.01 0.22 -4.87
CA ASP A 73 9.04 -0.60 -6.08
C ASP A 73 7.65 -0.74 -6.70
N SER A 74 6.61 -0.90 -5.87
CA SER A 74 5.23 -1.01 -6.35
C SER A 74 4.66 0.29 -6.94
N LEU A 75 5.17 1.44 -6.49
CA LEU A 75 4.72 2.77 -6.92
C LEU A 75 5.56 3.35 -8.07
N GLY A 76 6.78 2.85 -8.26
CA GLY A 76 7.79 3.47 -9.13
C GLY A 76 8.37 4.76 -8.56
N ASP A 77 8.26 4.96 -7.24
CA ASP A 77 8.77 6.13 -6.50
C ASP A 77 10.05 5.77 -5.72
N THR A 78 10.71 6.76 -5.09
CA THR A 78 11.87 6.49 -4.22
C THR A 78 11.43 5.97 -2.85
N GLU A 79 12.33 5.26 -2.14
CA GLU A 79 12.05 4.80 -0.76
C GLU A 79 11.64 5.94 0.18
N ALA A 80 12.29 7.11 0.06
CA ALA A 80 11.95 8.29 0.84
C ALA A 80 10.53 8.80 0.55
N VAL A 81 10.17 8.93 -0.74
CA VAL A 81 8.83 9.37 -1.14
C VAL A 81 7.76 8.36 -0.71
N ALA A 82 8.02 7.06 -0.90
CA ALA A 82 7.11 6.01 -0.46
C ALA A 82 6.85 6.07 1.06
N ARG A 83 7.92 6.20 1.84
CA ARG A 83 7.85 6.29 3.30
C ARG A 83 7.10 7.52 3.78
N ASP A 84 7.41 8.68 3.23
CA ASP A 84 6.92 9.96 3.77
C ASP A 84 5.53 10.34 3.24
N SER A 85 5.15 9.84 2.06
CA SER A 85 3.93 10.29 1.37
C SER A 85 2.84 9.22 1.18
N TYR A 86 3.17 7.94 1.28
CA TYR A 86 2.24 6.86 0.90
C TYR A 86 2.11 5.73 1.93
N VAL A 87 3.15 5.39 2.67
CA VAL A 87 3.06 4.37 3.72
C VAL A 87 2.47 5.00 4.99
N ASP A 88 1.35 4.46 5.48
CA ASP A 88 0.80 4.88 6.77
C ASP A 88 1.77 4.54 7.90
N PRO A 89 2.30 5.53 8.66
CA PRO A 89 3.31 5.29 9.68
C PRO A 89 2.83 4.37 10.80
N ARG A 90 1.52 4.27 11.03
CA ARG A 90 0.93 3.39 12.06
C ARG A 90 1.19 1.91 11.78
N VAL A 91 1.39 1.51 10.51
CA VAL A 91 1.73 0.11 10.18
C VAL A 91 3.16 -0.23 10.60
N LEU A 92 4.08 0.73 10.47
CA LEU A 92 5.48 0.57 10.88
C LEU A 92 5.59 0.55 12.40
N GLU A 93 4.83 1.42 13.06
CA GLU A 93 4.75 1.48 14.52
C GLU A 93 4.15 0.21 15.12
N ALA A 94 3.03 -0.27 14.56
CA ALA A 94 2.44 -1.53 14.97
C ALA A 94 3.44 -2.69 14.87
N TYR A 95 4.24 -2.74 13.80
CA TYR A 95 5.27 -3.77 13.63
C TYR A 95 6.36 -3.70 14.69
N ARG A 96 6.82 -2.51 15.07
CA ARG A 96 7.77 -2.33 16.18
C ARG A 96 7.23 -2.82 17.51
N GLN A 97 5.91 -2.70 17.70
CA GLN A 97 5.20 -3.21 18.87
C GLN A 97 4.88 -4.72 18.78
N GLY A 98 5.45 -5.44 17.82
CA GLY A 98 5.20 -6.87 17.61
C GLY A 98 3.83 -7.19 17.02
N ARG A 99 3.12 -6.22 16.45
CA ARG A 99 1.81 -6.40 15.81
C ARG A 99 1.97 -6.32 14.29
N THR A 100 1.48 -7.33 13.58
CA THR A 100 1.46 -7.32 12.11
C THR A 100 0.26 -8.10 11.60
N VAL A 101 -0.10 -7.88 10.33
CA VAL A 101 -1.13 -8.69 9.67
C VAL A 101 -0.66 -10.12 9.55
N ARG A 102 -1.60 -11.07 9.47
CA ARG A 102 -1.22 -12.49 9.39
C ARG A 102 -0.44 -12.77 8.10
N PRO A 103 0.70 -13.51 8.18
CA PRO A 103 1.45 -13.89 6.99
C PRO A 103 0.58 -14.70 6.04
N THR A 104 0.66 -14.34 4.77
CA THR A 104 -0.03 -15.04 3.69
C THR A 104 0.98 -15.87 2.92
N CYS A 105 0.72 -17.17 2.78
CA CYS A 105 1.55 -18.10 2.03
C CYS A 105 1.33 -17.95 0.51
N ASP A 106 1.64 -16.79 -0.05
CA ASP A 106 1.76 -16.67 -1.50
C ASP A 106 3.24 -16.69 -1.87
N ARG A 107 3.67 -17.76 -2.55
CA ARG A 107 5.04 -17.91 -3.09
C ARG A 107 5.19 -17.19 -4.43
N SER A 108 4.08 -16.75 -5.04
CA SER A 108 4.11 -15.88 -6.21
C SER A 108 4.51 -14.47 -5.78
N GLY A 109 5.47 -13.87 -6.49
CA GLY A 109 5.83 -12.46 -6.29
C GLY A 109 4.66 -11.49 -6.50
N ALA A 110 3.60 -11.93 -7.20
CA ALA A 110 2.36 -11.19 -7.34
C ALA A 110 1.29 -11.72 -6.37
N MET A 111 0.76 -10.83 -5.52
CA MET A 111 -0.28 -11.14 -4.55
C MET A 111 -1.62 -11.41 -5.24
N SER A 112 -2.17 -12.62 -5.06
CA SER A 112 -3.51 -12.93 -5.57
C SER A 112 -4.59 -11.99 -4.99
N SER A 113 -5.70 -11.78 -5.72
CA SER A 113 -6.78 -10.90 -5.26
C SER A 113 -7.40 -11.35 -3.92
N ALA A 114 -7.43 -12.66 -3.66
CA ALA A 114 -7.92 -13.23 -2.41
C ALA A 114 -6.98 -12.92 -1.24
N VAL A 115 -5.67 -13.04 -1.46
CA VAL A 115 -4.64 -12.69 -0.47
C VAL A 115 -4.69 -11.19 -0.18
N ARG A 116 -4.82 -10.35 -1.21
CA ARG A 116 -4.95 -8.90 -1.06
C ARG A 116 -6.11 -8.51 -0.17
N ARG A 117 -7.32 -9.00 -0.46
CA ARG A 117 -8.52 -8.71 0.36
C ARG A 117 -8.36 -9.13 1.81
N ARG A 118 -7.63 -10.21 2.07
CA ARG A 118 -7.34 -10.66 3.44
C ARG A 118 -6.40 -9.69 4.15
N VAL A 119 -5.29 -9.31 3.51
CA VAL A 119 -4.33 -8.33 4.05
C VAL A 119 -5.04 -7.00 4.32
N GLU A 120 -5.84 -6.51 3.36
CA GLU A 120 -6.62 -5.28 3.49
C GLU A 120 -7.55 -5.30 4.72
N ARG A 121 -8.30 -6.39 4.93
CA ARG A 121 -9.19 -6.51 6.10
C ARG A 121 -8.42 -6.50 7.43
N GLU A 122 -7.33 -7.26 7.51
CA GLU A 122 -6.51 -7.35 8.72
C GLU A 122 -5.79 -6.03 8.99
N LEU A 123 -5.37 -5.32 7.94
CA LEU A 123 -4.78 -3.99 8.05
C LEU A 123 -5.79 -2.98 8.59
N ILE A 124 -7.04 -2.98 8.11
CA ILE A 124 -8.11 -2.14 8.67
C ILE A 124 -8.27 -2.42 10.17
N ALA A 125 -8.32 -3.69 10.56
CA ALA A 125 -8.43 -4.06 11.98
C ALA A 125 -7.21 -3.61 12.79
N LEU A 126 -5.99 -3.73 12.24
CA LEU A 126 -4.75 -3.30 12.87
C LEU A 126 -4.73 -1.78 13.11
N LEU A 127 -5.18 -1.00 12.13
CA LEU A 127 -5.19 0.47 12.18
C LEU A 127 -6.35 1.03 13.01
N ALA A 128 -7.45 0.29 13.15
CA ALA A 128 -8.60 0.67 13.97
C ALA A 128 -8.42 0.32 15.46
N GLY A 129 -7.53 -0.63 15.79
CA GLY A 129 -7.25 -1.10 17.15
C GLY A 129 -5.93 -0.59 17.74
N GLY A 130 -5.43 0.54 17.24
CA GLY A 130 -4.25 1.26 17.77
C GLY A 130 -4.63 2.44 18.63
#